data_AF-A0A956L3A7-F1
#
_entry.id   AF-A0A956L3A7-F1
#
_cell.length_a   1.000
_cell.length_b   1.000
_cell.length_c   1.000
_cell.angle_alpha   90.00
_cell.angle_beta   90.00
_cell.angle_gamma   90.00
#
_symmetry.space_group_name_H-M   'P 1'
#
loop_
_entity.id
_entity.type
_entity.pdbx_description
1 polymer ?
#
loop_
_entity_poly.entity_id
_entity_poly.type
_entity_poly.pdbx_seq_one_letter_code
_entity_poly.pdbx_strand_id
1 'polypeptide(L)' 'MSSSKPAHNKKKAASARARGGESAAAAEGPAKIKQTIYLYPETRKRLRLQAVEEDCDLSTVVERALQAYFDR' A
#
# COMPACT_ATOMS: atom_id res chain seq x y z
N MET A 1 -47.44 15.04 -34.48
CA MET A 1 -46.83 13.90 -33.77
C MET A 1 -45.50 14.37 -33.22
N SER A 2 -45.46 14.67 -31.92
CA SER A 2 -44.33 15.34 -31.25
C SER A 2 -43.41 14.28 -30.63
N SER A 3 -42.19 14.14 -31.15
CA SER A 3 -41.19 13.18 -30.67
C SER A 3 -40.35 13.80 -29.55
N SER A 4 -40.68 13.44 -28.30
CA SER A 4 -39.92 13.79 -27.10
C SER A 4 -38.57 13.05 -27.07
N LYS A 5 -37.47 13.79 -27.18
CA LYS A 5 -36.11 13.30 -26.91
C LYS A 5 -35.95 12.99 -25.41
N PRO A 6 -35.37 11.84 -25.02
CA PRO A 6 -35.12 11.57 -23.61
C PRO A 6 -33.90 12.36 -23.12
N ALA A 7 -34.09 13.10 -22.04
CA ALA A 7 -33.02 13.80 -21.33
C ALA A 7 -32.07 12.78 -20.67
N HIS A 8 -30.84 12.74 -21.16
CA HIS A 8 -29.75 11.97 -20.56
C HIS A 8 -29.38 12.58 -19.20
N ASN A 9 -30.02 12.11 -18.14
CA ASN A 9 -29.77 12.57 -16.78
C ASN A 9 -28.44 11.98 -16.28
N LYS A 10 -27.37 12.79 -16.32
CA LYS A 10 -26.04 12.46 -15.77
C LYS A 10 -26.14 12.32 -14.25
N LYS A 11 -26.48 11.12 -13.76
CA LYS A 11 -26.30 10.77 -12.35
C LYS A 11 -24.79 10.72 -12.06
N LYS A 12 -24.26 11.84 -11.55
CA LYS A 12 -22.93 11.90 -10.93
C LYS A 12 -22.93 10.89 -9.78
N ALA A 13 -22.15 9.82 -9.93
CA ALA A 13 -21.83 8.92 -8.83
C ALA A 13 -21.10 9.74 -7.76
N ALA A 14 -21.82 10.10 -6.70
CA ALA A 14 -21.22 10.61 -5.48
C ALA A 14 -20.38 9.47 -4.88
N SER A 15 -19.07 9.50 -5.15
CA SER A 15 -18.10 8.65 -4.49
C SER A 15 -17.98 9.14 -3.05
N ALA A 16 -18.91 8.70 -2.20
CA ALA A 16 -18.77 8.75 -0.76
C ALA A 16 -17.73 7.69 -0.37
N ARG A 17 -16.44 8.03 -0.48
CA ARG A 17 -15.39 7.30 0.24
C ARG A 17 -15.62 7.55 1.72
N ALA A 18 -16.35 6.64 2.36
CA ALA A 18 -16.44 6.54 3.79
C ALA A 18 -15.01 6.49 4.35
N ARG A 19 -14.62 7.55 5.08
CA ARG A 19 -13.47 7.54 5.98
C ARG A 19 -13.86 6.68 7.19
N GLY A 20 -13.81 5.38 7.02
CA GLY A 20 -13.81 4.40 8.09
C GLY A 20 -12.38 3.93 8.29
N GLY A 21 -11.83 4.17 9.47
CA GLY A 21 -10.47 3.75 9.81
C GLY A 21 -9.90 4.54 10.97
N GLU A 22 -10.65 4.53 12.07
CA GLU A 22 -10.14 4.43 13.45
C GLU A 22 -8.74 4.96 13.75
N SER A 23 -8.72 5.94 14.65
CA SER A 23 -7.56 6.38 15.41
C SER A 23 -6.83 5.18 16.03
N ALA A 24 -5.75 4.72 15.40
CA ALA A 24 -4.78 3.86 16.08
C ALA A 24 -3.83 4.76 16.88
N ALA A 25 -3.86 4.56 18.20
CA ALA A 25 -3.09 5.24 19.22
C ALA A 25 -1.63 5.50 18.82
N ALA A 26 -1.12 6.67 19.23
CA ALA A 26 0.29 7.01 19.17
C ALA A 26 1.10 5.96 19.92
N ALA A 27 1.75 5.06 19.19
CA ALA A 27 2.66 4.08 19.75
C ALA A 27 3.97 4.81 20.09
N GLU A 28 4.35 4.79 21.37
CA GLU A 28 5.64 5.23 21.88
C GLU A 28 6.76 4.46 21.15
N GLY A 29 7.47 5.17 20.28
CA GLY A 29 8.58 4.66 19.48
C GLY A 29 9.00 5.71 18.45
N PRO A 30 10.23 5.67 17.91
CA PRO A 30 10.63 6.59 16.85
C PRO A 30 9.62 6.48 15.70
N ALA A 31 9.14 7.63 15.22
CA ALA A 31 8.11 7.70 14.19
C ALA A 31 8.52 6.84 12.99
N LYS A 32 7.78 5.74 12.76
CA LYS A 32 8.05 4.86 11.62
C LYS A 32 7.65 5.56 10.32
N ILE A 33 8.63 5.83 9.48
CA ILE A 33 8.41 6.38 8.14
C ILE A 33 8.07 5.22 7.20
N LYS A 34 6.93 5.30 6.52
CA LYS A 34 6.59 4.36 5.44
C LYS A 34 7.07 4.95 4.12
N GLN A 35 7.96 4.23 3.43
CA GLN A 35 8.47 4.62 2.12
C GLN A 35 8.29 3.50 1.12
N THR A 36 7.86 3.85 -0.09
CA THR A 36 7.83 2.92 -1.23
C THR A 36 9.21 2.86 -1.85
N ILE A 37 9.78 1.66 -1.95
CA ILE A 37 11.05 1.42 -2.64
C ILE A 37 10.83 0.62 -3.92
N TYR A 38 11.61 0.93 -4.95
CA TYR A 38 11.63 0.19 -6.20
C TYR A 38 12.85 -0.73 -6.20
N LEU A 39 12.61 -2.01 -6.50
CA LEU A 39 13.63 -3.03 -6.54
C LEU A 39 13.74 -3.59 -7.95
N TYR A 40 14.95 -3.99 -8.33
CA TYR A 40 15.14 -4.79 -9.54
C TYR A 40 14.35 -6.11 -9.44
N PRO A 41 13.80 -6.62 -10.55
CA PRO A 41 12.97 -7.83 -10.54
C PRO A 41 13.64 -9.03 -9.87
N GLU A 42 14.93 -9.24 -10.14
CA GLU A 42 15.73 -10.33 -9.57
C GLU A 42 15.86 -10.20 -8.04
N THR A 43 16.17 -9.01 -7.55
CA THR A 43 16.26 -8.73 -6.11
C THR A 43 14.92 -8.96 -5.42
N ARG A 44 13.83 -8.47 -6.01
CA ARG A 44 12.48 -8.66 -5.47
C ARG A 44 12.09 -10.14 -5.40
N LYS A 45 12.47 -10.94 -6.40
CA LYS A 45 12.20 -12.38 -6.42
C LYS A 45 12.94 -13.09 -5.27
N ARG A 46 14.22 -12.78 -5.07
CA ARG A 46 15.04 -13.36 -3.99
C ARG A 46 14.47 -13.03 -2.60
N LEU A 47 14.16 -11.76 -2.34
CA LEU A 47 13.61 -11.34 -1.05
C LEU A 47 12.23 -11.95 -0.78
N ARG A 48 11.43 -12.20 -1.82
CA ARG A 48 10.15 -12.91 -1.68
C ARG A 48 10.31 -14.38 -1.31
N LEU A 49 11.28 -15.07 -1.89
CA LEU A 49 11.56 -16.46 -1.52
C LEU A 49 12.00 -16.54 -0.06
N GLN A 50 12.88 -15.64 0.36
CA GLN A 50 13.33 -15.55 1.75
C GLN A 50 12.16 -15.26 2.71
N ALA A 51 11.23 -14.36 2.35
CA ALA A 51 10.05 -14.09 3.15
C ALA A 51 9.16 -15.33 3.35
N VAL A 52 9.05 -16.18 2.33
CA VAL A 52 8.32 -17.46 2.41
C VAL A 52 9.06 -18.48 3.26
N GLU A 53 10.39 -18.57 3.12
CA GLU A 53 11.22 -19.48 3.92
C GLU A 53 11.21 -19.13 5.41
N GLU A 54 11.19 -17.83 5.73
CA GLU A 54 11.17 -17.30 7.10
C GLU A 54 9.75 -17.12 7.69
N ASP A 55 8.70 -17.48 6.93
CA ASP A 55 7.28 -17.27 7.29
C ASP A 55 7.01 -15.84 7.81
N CYS A 56 7.45 -14.84 7.05
CA CYS A 56 7.33 -13.44 7.41
C CYS A 56 6.95 -12.53 6.23
N ASP A 57 6.64 -11.27 6.54
CA ASP A 57 6.33 -10.28 5.51
C ASP A 57 7.58 -9.83 4.73
N LEU A 58 7.40 -9.57 3.44
CA LEU A 58 8.46 -9.03 2.57
C LEU A 58 9.07 -7.73 3.14
N SER A 59 8.27 -6.89 3.81
CA SER A 59 8.76 -5.66 4.44
C SER A 59 9.75 -5.94 5.56
N THR A 60 9.56 -7.00 6.34
CA THR A 60 10.48 -7.38 7.43
C THR A 60 11.83 -7.80 6.88
N VAL A 61 11.84 -8.59 5.80
CA VAL A 61 13.08 -9.00 5.12
C VAL A 61 13.81 -7.78 4.56
N VAL A 62 13.07 -6.85 3.92
CA VAL A 62 13.63 -5.60 3.39
C VAL A 62 14.20 -4.72 4.50
N GLU A 63 13.48 -4.54 5.61
CA GLU A 63 13.95 -3.75 6.75
C GLU A 63 15.26 -4.31 7.33
N ARG A 64 15.36 -5.63 7.50
CA ARG A 64 16.60 -6.29 7.94
C ARG A 64 17.75 -6.10 6.96
N ALA A 65 17.47 -6.23 5.66
CA ALA A 65 18.49 -6.04 4.63
C ALA A 65 19.01 -4.59 4.59
N LEU A 66 18.12 -3.60 4.77
CA LEU A 66 18.50 -2.20 4.88
C LEU A 66 19.29 -1.94 6.17
N GLN A 67 18.84 -2.48 7.31
CA GLN A 67 19.54 -2.34 8.58
C GLN A 67 20.98 -2.89 8.49
N ALA A 68 21.16 -4.10 7.96
CA ALA A 68 22.47 -4.71 7.75
C ALA A 68 23.36 -3.93 6.77
N TYR A 69 22.77 -3.17 5.84
CA TYR A 69 23.52 -2.29 4.94
C TYR A 69 24.01 -1.02 5.65
N PHE A 70 23.20 -0.43 6.54
CA PHE A 70 23.55 0.77 7.28
C PHE A 70 24.47 0.53 8.48
N ASP A 71 24.43 -0.67 9.08
CA ASP A 71 25.29 -1.06 10.21
C ASP A 71 26.73 -1.41 9.79
N ARG A 72 27.05 -1.29 8.51
CA ARG A 72 28.34 -1.64 7.92
C ARG A 72 29.30 -0.46 7.86
#